data_AF-A0A6N6K8A8-F1
#
_entry.id   AF-A0A6N6K8A8-F1
#
_cell.length_a   1.000
_cell.length_b   1.000
_cell.length_c   1.000
_cell.angle_alpha   90.00
_cell.angle_beta   90.00
_cell.angle_gamma   90.00
#
_symmetry.space_group_name_H-M   'P 1'
#
loop_
_entity.id
_entity.type
_entity.pdbx_description
1 polymer ?
#
loop_
_entity_poly.entity_id
_entity_poly.type
_entity_poly.pdbx_seq_one_letter_code
_entity_poly.pdbx_strand_id
1 'polypeptide(L)' 'MSKPTDEEIIQLLADYGNCMTYFVTNVLRHKYWPLDTAYILRRLKKLESAGKVRRVKSAYKTQICWEAAQ' A
#
# COMPACT_ATOMS: atom_id res chain seq x y z
N MET A 1 -19.41 0.50 -6.04
CA MET A 1 -18.50 0.70 -4.88
C MET A 1 -17.21 1.32 -5.39
N SER A 2 -16.72 2.35 -4.71
CA SER A 2 -15.47 3.02 -5.10
C SER A 2 -14.26 2.17 -4.70
N LYS A 3 -13.12 2.32 -5.40
CA LYS A 3 -11.84 1.71 -5.04
C LYS A 3 -10.88 2.82 -4.59
N PRO A 4 -9.91 2.51 -3.71
CA PRO A 4 -8.86 3.46 -3.36
C PRO A 4 -8.13 3.98 -4.60
N THR A 5 -7.85 5.27 -4.61
CA THR A 5 -7.00 5.91 -5.62
C THR A 5 -5.51 5.63 -5.35
N ASP A 6 -4.66 5.87 -6.34
CA ASP A 6 -3.21 5.75 -6.15
C ASP A 6 -2.70 6.80 -5.16
N GLU A 7 -3.25 8.00 -5.21
CA GLU A 7 -2.93 9.12 -4.33
C GLU A 7 -3.26 8.81 -2.87
N GLU A 8 -4.41 8.19 -2.59
CA GLU A 8 -4.76 7.76 -1.23
C GLU A 8 -3.81 6.67 -0.69
N ILE A 9 -3.35 5.76 -1.56
CA ILE A 9 -2.37 4.74 -1.16
C ILE A 9 -1.02 5.38 -0.83
N ILE A 10 -0.57 6.34 -1.64
CA ILE A 10 0.68 7.08 -1.41
C ILE A 10 0.58 7.91 -0.13
N GLN A 11 -0.51 8.65 0.05
CA GLN A 11 -0.73 9.48 1.24
C GLN A 11 -0.70 8.63 2.52
N LEU A 12 -1.36 7.47 2.50
CA LEU A 12 -1.32 6.53 3.63
C LEU A 12 0.11 6.10 3.95
N LEU A 13 0.93 5.78 2.95
CA LEU A 13 2.34 5.42 3.18
C LEU A 13 3.17 6.61 3.69
N ALA A 14 2.83 7.84 3.30
CA ALA A 14 3.44 9.05 3.83
C ALA A 14 3.08 9.28 5.31
N ASP A 15 1.82 9.06 5.68
CA ASP A 15 1.30 9.33 7.02
C ASP A 15 1.74 8.28 8.04
N TYR A 16 1.73 7.00 7.67
CA TYR A 16 2.01 5.87 8.56
C TYR A 16 3.46 5.37 8.48
N GLY A 17 4.22 5.82 7.47
CA GLY A 17 5.55 5.31 7.19
C GLY A 17 5.54 3.90 6.61
N ASN A 18 6.66 3.19 6.79
CA ASN A 18 6.87 1.90 6.17
C ASN A 18 5.91 0.82 6.70
N CYS A 19 5.08 0.26 5.83
CA CYS A 19 4.11 -0.75 6.25
C CYS A 19 3.84 -1.80 5.19
N MET A 20 3.26 -2.90 5.65
CA MET A 20 3.01 -4.10 4.86
C MET A 20 1.73 -3.99 4.05
N THR A 21 1.67 -4.68 2.90
CA THR A 21 0.48 -4.71 2.02
C THR A 21 -0.83 -4.97 2.78
N TYR A 22 -0.79 -5.86 3.78
CA TYR A 22 -1.95 -6.18 4.60
C TYR A 22 -2.41 -4.99 5.44
N PHE A 23 -1.48 -4.24 6.05
CA PHE A 23 -1.80 -3.06 6.83
C PHE A 23 -2.46 -1.99 5.97
N VAL A 24 -1.86 -1.65 4.82
CA VAL A 24 -2.43 -0.71 3.84
C VAL A 24 -3.86 -1.12 3.47
N THR A 25 -4.06 -2.41 3.17
CA THR A 25 -5.38 -2.94 2.81
C THR A 25 -6.37 -2.78 3.95
N ASN A 26 -5.99 -3.13 5.18
CA ASN A 26 -6.88 -3.08 6.33
C ASN A 26 -7.33 -1.65 6.65
N VAL A 27 -6.40 -0.69 6.63
CA VAL A 27 -6.71 0.73 6.84
C VAL A 27 -7.69 1.23 5.76
N LEU A 28 -7.42 0.96 4.49
CA LEU A 28 -8.31 1.39 3.40
C LEU A 28 -9.66 0.68 3.42
N ARG A 29 -9.73 -0.54 3.96
CA ARG A 29 -10.97 -1.32 4.01
C ARG A 29 -12.04 -0.68 4.91
N HIS A 30 -11.67 0.16 5.87
CA HIS A 30 -12.62 0.96 6.65
C HIS A 30 -13.46 1.90 5.77
N LYS A 31 -12.91 2.37 4.65
CA LYS A 31 -13.59 3.25 3.69
C LYS A 31 -14.08 2.49 2.45
N TYR A 32 -13.41 1.41 2.08
CA TYR A 32 -13.58 0.73 0.79
C TYR A 32 -14.02 -0.72 0.90
N TRP A 33 -15.05 -1.03 1.70
CA TRP A 33 -15.53 -2.41 1.82
C TRP A 33 -16.36 -2.86 0.59
N PRO A 34 -16.14 -4.06 0.02
CA PRO A 34 -15.04 -4.99 0.30
C PRO A 34 -13.77 -4.63 -0.49
N LEU A 35 -12.60 -4.81 0.14
CA LEU A 35 -11.29 -4.54 -0.48
C LEU A 35 -10.38 -5.76 -0.43
N ASP A 36 -9.98 -6.23 -1.61
CA ASP A 36 -9.07 -7.35 -1.79
C ASP A 36 -7.60 -6.89 -1.64
N THR A 37 -6.85 -7.60 -0.80
CA THR A 37 -5.41 -7.42 -0.62
C THR A 37 -4.64 -7.58 -1.94
N ALA A 38 -5.09 -8.49 -2.83
CA ALA A 38 -4.45 -8.68 -4.13
C ALA A 38 -4.62 -7.46 -5.04
N TYR A 39 -5.72 -6.71 -4.91
CA TYR A 39 -5.89 -5.45 -5.62
C TYR A 39 -4.88 -4.40 -5.15
N ILE A 40 -4.74 -4.21 -3.83
CA ILE A 40 -3.76 -3.27 -3.26
C ILE A 40 -2.33 -3.66 -3.65
N LEU A 41 -1.99 -4.95 -3.61
CA LEU A 41 -0.69 -5.43 -4.04
C LEU A 41 -0.38 -5.07 -5.51
N ARG A 42 -1.36 -5.22 -6.42
CA ARG A 42 -1.19 -4.82 -7.82
C ARG A 42 -0.97 -3.31 -7.98
N ARG A 43 -1.68 -2.49 -7.20
CA ARG A 43 -1.50 -1.03 -7.20
C ARG A 43 -0.12 -0.63 -6.70
N LEU A 44 0.33 -1.19 -5.57
CA LEU A 44 1.65 -0.92 -5.02
C LEU A 44 2.79 -1.29 -5.99
N LYS A 45 2.67 -2.43 -6.68
CA LYS A 45 3.64 -2.81 -7.74
C LYS A 45 3.64 -1.83 -8.92
N LYS A 46 2.45 -1.35 -9.33
CA LYS A 46 2.35 -0.33 -10.39
C LYS A 46 3.01 0.98 -9.94
N LEU A 47 2.73 1.42 -8.72
CA LEU A 47 3.33 2.62 -8.13
C LEU A 47 4.85 2.49 -7.99
N GLU A 48 5.34 1.29 -7.68
CA GLU A 48 6.77 1.01 -7.65
C GLU A 48 7.41 1.14 -9.03
N SER A 49 6.79 0.56 -10.07
CA SER A 49 7.28 0.75 -11.44
C SER A 49 7.26 2.21 -11.90
N ALA A 50 6.40 3.03 -11.31
CA ALA A 50 6.31 4.47 -11.55
C ALA A 50 7.24 5.29 -10.64
N GLY A 51 8.02 4.66 -9.77
CA GLY A 51 8.93 5.34 -8.83
C GLY A 51 8.23 6.12 -7.71
N LYS A 52 6.95 5.87 -7.45
CA LYS A 52 6.15 6.57 -6.42
C LYS A 52 6.19 5.93 -5.05
N VAL A 53 6.47 4.63 -5.00
CA VAL A 53 6.68 3.87 -3.75
C VAL A 53 7.87 2.93 -3.97
N ARG A 54 8.47 2.45 -2.88
CA ARG A 54 9.52 1.43 -2.98
C ARG A 54 9.31 0.30 -1.98
N ARG A 55 9.69 -0.92 -2.36
CA ARG A 55 9.80 -2.04 -1.44
C ARG A 55 10.93 -1.79 -0.44
N VAL A 56 10.65 -2.04 0.83
CA VAL A 56 11.64 -1.94 1.90
C VAL A 56 11.81 -3.25 2.65
N LYS A 57 12.96 -3.36 3.31
CA LYS A 57 13.24 -4.48 4.20
C LYS A 57 12.16 -4.51 5.28
N SER A 58 11.46 -5.64 5.35
CA SER A 58 10.48 -5.87 6.39
C SER A 58 11.16 -6.28 7.68
N ALA A 59 10.63 -5.78 8.81
CA ALA A 59 10.95 -6.34 10.12
C ALA A 59 10.39 -7.79 10.26
N TYR A 60 9.49 -8.18 9.37
CA TYR A 60 8.83 -9.48 9.35
C TYR A 60 9.37 -10.31 8.19
N LYS A 61 9.85 -11.51 8.50
CA LYS A 61 10.66 -12.36 7.60
C LYS A 61 10.01 -12.68 6.24
N THR A 62 8.67 -12.64 6.15
CA THR A 62 7.91 -13.14 4.99
C THR A 62 7.08 -12.09 4.25
N GLN A 63 6.89 -10.89 4.83
CA GLN A 63 5.93 -9.91 4.30
C GLN A 63 6.65 -8.76 3.60
N ILE A 64 6.09 -8.32 2.47
CA ILE A 64 6.60 -7.16 1.73
C ILE A 64 6.11 -5.89 2.41
N CYS A 65 7.05 -5.01 2.78
CA CYS A 65 6.77 -3.67 3.25
C CYS A 65 7.03 -2.64 2.14
N TRP A 66 6.31 -1.54 2.22
CA TRP A 66 6.31 -0.44 1.25
C TRP A 66 6.47 0.87 1.99
N GLU A 67 7.10 1.84 1.32
CA GLU A 67 7.11 3.23 1.76
C GLU A 67 6.94 4.14 0.55
N ALA A 68 6.45 5.36 0.80
CA ALA A 68 6.38 6.40 -0.22
C ALA A 68 7.79 6.75 -0.70
N ALA A 69 7.96 6.94 -2.00
CA ALA A 69 9.21 7.49 -2.52
C ALA A 69 9.30 8.96 -2.11
N GLN A 70 10.47 9.36 -1.60
CA GLN A 70 10.80 10.76 -1.36
C GLN A 70 11.03 11.51 -2.67
#